data_AF-A0A8J4D2V5-F1
#
_entry.id   AF-A0A8J4D2V5-F1
#
_cell.length_a   1.000
_cell.length_b   1.000
_cell.length_c   1.000
_cell.angle_alpha   90.00
_cell.angle_beta   90.00
_cell.angle_gamma   90.00
#
_symmetry.space_group_name_H-M   'P 1'
#
loop_
_entity.id
_entity.type
_entity.pdbx_description
1 polymer ?
#
loop_
_entity_poly.entity_id
_entity_poly.type
_entity_poly.pdbx_seq_one_letter_code
_entity_poly.pdbx_strand_id
1 'polypeptide(L)'
;MQVFEARTPSGERGATVQVDVNGMRAIEAIDLCTVHRLYEQGILRSGLSVHDDITGEQKPQWENRPDMMNDLEKHGHTGVIFQWWELTRILEGALPPGMVQHGLKLLECVALHPQPKENDRSGLPDCGNRCDEDRHDGGYRYQLTLQRCGTGERTHVSNIDEEAKPPSGDGRKDQGSAAEGIEASDRVHVRAKWLVGADGYYSRVRRQVGGRHEGTTAVVSAAAAITPGGGR
;
A
#
# COMPACT_ATOMS: atom_id res chain seq x y z
N MET A 1 6.69 -10.07 -10.77
CA MET A 1 5.84 -9.39 -9.79
C MET A 1 4.86 -8.47 -10.51
N GLN A 2 3.64 -8.34 -9.99
CA GLN A 2 2.64 -7.38 -10.44
C GLN A 2 2.12 -6.65 -9.20
N VAL A 3 1.97 -5.33 -9.28
CA VAL A 3 1.43 -4.47 -8.22
C VAL A 3 0.07 -3.96 -8.67
N PHE A 4 -0.91 -4.04 -7.78
CA PHE A 4 -2.26 -3.53 -8.00
C PHE A 4 -2.50 -2.39 -7.01
N GLU A 5 -2.83 -1.21 -7.53
CA GLU A 5 -3.07 -0.01 -6.74
C GLU A 5 -4.50 0.48 -6.99
N ALA A 6 -5.25 0.76 -5.92
CA ALA A 6 -6.62 1.25 -6.02
C ALA A 6 -6.68 2.71 -6.49
N ARG A 7 -5.66 3.50 -6.15
CA ARG A 7 -5.52 4.89 -6.55
C ARG A 7 -5.44 5.01 -8.08
N THR A 8 -6.17 5.96 -8.65
CA THR A 8 -5.98 6.40 -10.04
C THR A 8 -4.66 7.18 -10.14
N PRO A 9 -3.88 7.06 -11.23
CA PRO A 9 -2.56 7.68 -11.33
C PRO A 9 -2.62 9.22 -11.35
N SER A 10 -3.82 9.81 -11.48
CA SER A 10 -4.03 11.25 -11.50
C SER A 10 -4.14 11.86 -10.10
N GLY A 11 -3.22 12.77 -9.80
CA GLY A 11 -3.40 13.80 -8.77
C GLY A 11 -2.23 13.96 -7.81
N GLU A 12 -1.88 15.22 -7.56
CA GLU A 12 -1.00 15.64 -6.46
C GLU A 12 -1.80 15.53 -5.15
N ARG A 13 -1.77 14.35 -4.52
CA ARG A 13 -2.50 14.10 -3.27
C ARG A 13 -1.69 13.23 -2.33
N GLY A 14 -1.72 13.59 -1.06
CA GLY A 14 -1.17 12.75 0.00
C GLY A 14 -0.67 13.59 1.17
N ALA A 15 -0.25 12.88 2.21
CA ALA A 15 0.44 13.52 3.31
C ALA A 15 1.88 13.87 2.91
N THR A 16 2.46 14.83 3.60
CA THR A 16 3.90 14.97 3.64
C THR A 16 4.48 13.81 4.45
N VAL A 17 5.52 13.15 3.95
CA VAL A 17 6.21 12.05 4.61
C VAL A 17 7.67 12.38 4.84
N GLN A 18 8.21 11.97 5.98
CA GLN A 18 9.64 12.04 6.26
C GLN A 18 10.25 10.66 6.06
N VAL A 19 11.34 10.59 5.33
CA VAL A 19 12.18 9.40 5.17
C VAL A 19 13.48 9.65 5.91
N ASP A 20 13.67 8.95 7.03
CA ASP A 20 14.89 9.05 7.85
C ASP A 20 16.09 8.36 7.19
N VAL A 21 17.27 8.54 7.79
CA VAL A 21 18.57 7.99 7.33
C VAL A 21 18.47 6.50 6.96
N ASN A 22 17.84 5.68 7.80
CA ASN A 22 17.68 4.24 7.51
C ASN A 22 16.74 3.96 6.33
N GLY A 23 15.72 4.79 6.15
CA GLY A 23 14.84 4.71 4.98
C GLY A 23 15.59 5.08 3.70
N MET A 24 16.41 6.13 3.74
CA MET A 24 17.24 6.54 2.59
C MET A 24 18.24 5.44 2.20
N ARG A 25 18.91 4.83 3.18
CA ARG A 25 19.79 3.66 2.95
C ARG A 25 19.06 2.46 2.36
N ALA A 26 17.84 2.18 2.81
CA ALA A 26 17.05 1.09 2.27
C ALA A 26 16.67 1.34 0.79
N ILE A 27 16.39 2.59 0.43
CA ILE A 27 16.12 2.96 -0.97
C ILE A 27 17.39 2.89 -1.81
N GLU A 28 18.54 3.32 -1.27
CA GLU A 28 19.84 3.22 -1.95
C GLU A 28 20.19 1.77 -2.30
N ALA A 29 19.93 0.85 -1.37
CA ALA A 29 20.15 -0.57 -1.56
C ALA A 29 19.26 -1.19 -2.66
N ILE A 30 18.15 -0.55 -3.01
CA ILE A 30 17.27 -0.96 -4.11
C ILE A 30 17.77 -0.36 -5.43
N ASP A 31 17.97 0.96 -5.45
CA ASP A 31 18.47 1.70 -6.61
C ASP A 31 19.13 3.03 -6.19
N LEU A 32 20.41 3.17 -6.51
CA LEU A 32 21.20 4.38 -6.22
C LEU A 32 20.65 5.61 -6.95
N CYS A 33 20.17 5.46 -8.20
CA CYS A 33 19.65 6.58 -8.97
C CYS A 33 18.36 7.15 -8.37
N THR A 34 17.54 6.28 -7.77
CA THR A 34 16.33 6.69 -7.05
C THR A 34 16.64 7.60 -5.87
N VAL A 35 17.69 7.30 -5.09
CA VAL A 35 18.08 8.15 -3.96
C VAL A 35 18.53 9.54 -4.39
N HIS A 36 19.30 9.65 -5.48
CA HIS A 36 19.70 10.96 -5.99
C HIS A 36 18.49 11.81 -6.41
N ARG A 37 17.54 11.22 -7.13
CA ARG A 37 16.28 11.91 -7.50
C ARG A 37 15.46 12.34 -6.29
N LEU A 38 15.50 11.55 -5.22
CA LEU A 38 14.87 11.90 -3.95
C LEU A 38 15.58 13.09 -3.29
N TYR A 39 16.91 13.17 -3.28
CA TYR A 39 17.59 14.37 -2.79
C TYR A 39 17.31 15.61 -3.64
N GLU A 40 17.14 15.46 -4.96
CA GLU A 40 16.82 16.58 -5.86
C GLU A 40 15.40 17.14 -5.65
N GLN A 41 14.42 16.29 -5.33
CA GLN A 41 13.00 16.69 -5.20
C GLN A 41 12.57 16.91 -3.74
N GLY A 42 13.29 16.34 -2.78
CA GLY A 42 12.92 16.37 -1.39
C GLY A 42 13.34 17.65 -0.66
N ILE A 43 12.61 17.97 0.39
CA ILE A 43 12.91 19.09 1.28
C ILE A 43 13.79 18.57 2.40
N LEU A 44 14.99 19.13 2.50
CA LEU A 44 15.89 18.86 3.62
C LEU A 44 15.36 19.51 4.90
N ARG A 45 15.34 18.74 5.99
CA ARG A 45 14.77 19.19 7.26
C ARG A 45 15.80 19.99 8.06
N SER A 46 15.69 21.31 8.05
CA SER A 46 16.61 22.21 8.80
C SER A 46 16.32 22.32 10.31
N GLY A 47 15.17 21.82 10.79
CA GLY A 47 14.81 21.84 12.20
C GLY A 47 13.36 21.46 12.46
N LEU A 48 13.02 21.20 13.74
CA LEU A 48 11.65 21.19 14.23
C LEU A 48 11.54 22.23 15.34
N SER A 49 10.56 23.11 15.22
CA SER A 49 10.14 23.97 16.32
C SER A 49 8.94 23.32 17.00
N VAL A 50 9.06 23.08 18.30
CA VAL A 50 7.93 22.64 19.13
C VAL A 50 7.34 23.88 19.79
N HIS A 51 6.03 24.06 19.65
CA HIS A 51 5.29 25.15 20.28
C HIS A 51 4.38 24.60 21.37
N ASP A 52 4.17 25.39 22.41
CA ASP A 52 3.13 25.14 23.39
C ASP A 52 1.75 25.31 22.73
N ASP A 53 0.85 24.37 22.97
CA ASP A 53 -0.47 24.32 22.34
C ASP A 53 -1.46 25.34 22.92
N ILE A 54 -1.23 25.80 24.15
CA ILE A 54 -2.07 26.79 24.82
C ILE A 54 -1.55 28.20 24.56
N THR A 55 -0.26 28.42 24.77
CA THR A 55 0.36 29.74 24.73
C THR A 55 0.93 30.10 23.35
N GLY A 56 1.21 29.11 22.50
CA GLY A 56 1.88 29.29 21.21
C GLY A 56 3.39 29.56 21.33
N GLU A 57 3.92 29.70 22.54
CA GLU A 57 5.33 29.98 22.76
C GLU A 57 6.20 28.80 22.30
N GLN A 58 7.30 29.12 21.61
CA GLN A 58 8.26 28.10 21.18
C GLN A 58 8.97 27.53 22.42
N LYS A 59 9.07 26.20 22.53
CA LYS A 59 9.74 25.49 23.63
C LYS A 59 11.23 25.30 23.33
N PRO A 60 12.15 26.08 23.93
CA PRO A 60 13.58 26.04 23.58
C PRO A 60 14.27 24.72 23.95
N GLN A 61 13.84 24.07 25.02
CA GLN A 61 14.40 22.78 25.46
C GLN A 61 14.09 21.59 24.51
N TRP A 62 13.26 21.82 23.49
CA TRP A 62 12.91 20.84 22.46
C TRP A 62 13.51 21.20 21.09
N GLU A 63 14.48 22.12 21.04
CA GLU A 63 15.32 22.32 19.86
C GLU A 63 16.24 21.11 19.63
N ASN A 64 15.66 19.97 19.29
CA ASN A 64 16.40 18.93 18.57
C ASN A 64 16.53 19.40 17.13
N ARG A 65 17.48 20.29 16.87
CA ARG A 65 17.93 20.56 15.51
C ARG A 65 18.69 19.33 15.04
N PRO A 66 18.18 18.59 14.03
CA PRO A 66 18.96 17.53 13.42
C PRO A 66 20.23 18.18 12.87
N ASP A 67 21.39 17.72 13.33
CA ASP A 67 22.65 18.14 12.72
C ASP A 67 22.81 17.35 11.41
N MET A 68 22.24 17.91 10.35
CA MET A 68 22.24 17.28 9.03
C MET A 68 23.66 17.02 8.51
N MET A 69 24.62 17.88 8.86
CA MET A 69 26.01 17.70 8.45
C MET A 69 26.62 16.51 9.19
N ASN A 70 26.41 16.42 10.50
CA ASN A 70 26.83 15.24 11.27
C ASN A 70 26.15 13.95 10.77
N ASP A 71 24.88 13.97 10.39
CA ASP A 71 24.20 12.80 9.82
C ASP A 71 24.81 12.41 8.46
N LEU A 72 25.06 13.37 7.57
CA LEU A 72 25.74 13.14 6.29
C LEU A 72 27.15 12.58 6.49
N GLU A 73 27.94 13.15 7.39
CA GLU A 73 29.30 12.71 7.68
C GLU A 73 29.34 11.30 8.29
N LYS A 74 28.45 11.03 9.25
CA LYS A 74 28.43 9.75 9.98
C LYS A 74 27.77 8.63 9.19
N HIS A 75 26.73 8.96 8.43
CA HIS A 75 25.85 7.96 7.82
C HIS A 75 25.83 7.98 6.29
N GLY A 76 26.39 9.00 5.66
CA GLY A 76 26.32 9.22 4.21
C GLY A 76 24.96 9.76 3.74
N HIS A 77 23.99 9.90 4.65
CA HIS A 77 22.62 10.32 4.36
C HIS A 77 22.08 11.21 5.47
N THR A 78 21.18 12.12 5.09
CA THR A 78 20.30 12.84 6.00
C THR A 78 18.84 12.48 5.72
N GLY A 79 17.98 12.70 6.71
CA GLY A 79 16.53 12.59 6.52
C GLY A 79 15.99 13.64 5.55
N VAL A 80 14.98 13.24 4.77
CA VAL A 80 14.38 14.08 3.71
C VAL A 80 12.86 14.00 3.79
N ILE A 81 12.20 15.12 3.52
CA ILE A 81 10.75 15.26 3.54
C ILE A 81 10.22 15.34 2.11
N PHE A 82 9.13 14.62 1.81
CA PHE A 82 8.50 14.54 0.49
C PHE A 82 7.01 14.73 0.57
N GLN A 83 6.40 15.19 -0.52
CA GLN A 83 4.98 14.87 -0.72
C GLN A 83 4.85 13.39 -1.06
N TRP A 84 3.89 12.69 -0.44
CA TRP A 84 3.70 11.25 -0.66
C TRP A 84 3.54 10.89 -2.14
N TRP A 85 2.82 11.72 -2.92
CA TRP A 85 2.63 11.47 -4.34
C TRP A 85 3.95 11.52 -5.13
N GLU A 86 4.87 12.43 -4.81
CA GLU A 86 6.19 12.52 -5.43
C GLU A 86 7.03 11.28 -5.13
N LEU A 87 7.09 10.87 -3.86
CA LEU A 87 7.79 9.66 -3.44
C LEU A 87 7.24 8.44 -4.19
N THR A 88 5.91 8.28 -4.25
CA THR A 88 5.32 7.15 -4.97
C THR A 88 5.63 7.20 -6.47
N ARG A 89 5.61 8.38 -7.10
CA ARG A 89 5.92 8.53 -8.53
C ARG A 89 7.37 8.16 -8.83
N ILE A 90 8.31 8.59 -7.98
CA ILE A 90 9.72 8.26 -8.12
C ILE A 90 9.93 6.74 -7.99
N LEU A 91 9.36 6.12 -6.95
CA LEU A 91 9.48 4.69 -6.72
C LEU A 91 8.80 3.85 -7.81
N GLU A 92 7.61 4.26 -8.27
CA GLU A 92 6.91 3.62 -9.40
C GLU A 92 7.73 3.74 -10.69
N GLY A 93 8.37 4.89 -10.93
CA GLY A 93 9.24 5.13 -12.08
C GLY A 93 10.55 4.32 -12.07
N ALA A 94 10.95 3.75 -10.94
CA ALA A 94 12.07 2.82 -10.83
C ALA A 94 11.67 1.37 -11.18
N LEU A 95 10.37 1.06 -11.27
CA LEU A 95 9.90 -0.27 -11.63
C LEU A 95 9.86 -0.46 -13.16
N PRO A 96 10.07 -1.69 -13.65
CA PRO A 96 9.84 -2.04 -15.05
C PRO A 96 8.44 -1.62 -15.56
N PRO A 97 8.32 -1.20 -16.83
CA PRO A 97 7.04 -0.79 -17.42
C PRO A 97 5.96 -1.86 -17.28
N GLY A 98 4.73 -1.44 -16.94
CA GLY A 98 3.57 -2.33 -16.80
C GLY A 98 3.49 -3.10 -15.47
N MET A 99 4.48 -2.98 -14.58
CA MET A 99 4.46 -3.66 -13.28
C MET A 99 3.40 -3.13 -12.32
N VAL A 100 2.97 -1.87 -12.46
CA VAL A 100 1.93 -1.27 -11.60
C VAL A 100 0.66 -1.09 -12.42
N GLN A 101 -0.44 -1.65 -11.94
CA GLN A 101 -1.77 -1.45 -12.49
C GLN A 101 -2.62 -0.65 -11.51
N HIS A 102 -2.93 0.58 -11.89
CA HIS A 102 -3.71 1.51 -11.10
C HIS A 102 -5.21 1.31 -11.29
N GLY A 103 -6.01 1.93 -10.40
CA GLY A 103 -7.46 1.85 -10.45
C GLY A 103 -8.00 0.44 -10.23
N LEU A 104 -7.29 -0.42 -9.50
CA LEU A 104 -7.73 -1.77 -9.17
C LEU A 104 -7.82 -1.96 -7.65
N LYS A 105 -9.05 -1.98 -7.15
CA LYS A 105 -9.33 -2.17 -5.73
C LYS A 105 -9.56 -3.64 -5.42
N LEU A 106 -8.81 -4.18 -4.45
CA LEU A 106 -9.05 -5.52 -3.94
C LEU A 106 -10.42 -5.61 -3.26
N LEU A 107 -11.26 -6.52 -3.73
CA LEU A 107 -12.53 -6.86 -3.08
C LEU A 107 -12.34 -8.07 -2.17
N GLU A 108 -11.77 -9.13 -2.72
CA GLU A 108 -11.68 -10.44 -2.11
C GLU A 108 -10.34 -11.10 -2.43
N CYS A 109 -9.83 -11.85 -1.46
CA CYS A 109 -8.64 -12.66 -1.58
C CYS A 109 -8.88 -13.98 -0.84
N VAL A 110 -8.75 -15.09 -1.57
CA VAL A 110 -8.99 -16.44 -1.08
C VAL A 110 -7.71 -17.26 -1.23
N ALA A 111 -7.33 -17.98 -0.16
CA ALA A 111 -6.29 -18.98 -0.26
C ALA A 111 -6.88 -20.25 -0.90
N LEU A 112 -6.30 -20.69 -2.02
CA LEU A 112 -6.78 -21.85 -2.79
C LEU A 112 -6.47 -23.18 -2.09
N HIS A 113 -5.35 -23.22 -1.37
CA HIS A 113 -4.95 -24.37 -0.56
C HIS A 113 -4.61 -23.87 0.84
N PRO A 114 -5.56 -23.90 1.80
CA PRO A 114 -5.25 -23.54 3.18
C PRO A 114 -4.13 -24.45 3.68
N GLN A 115 -2.99 -23.85 4.04
CA GLN A 115 -1.87 -24.60 4.62
C GLN A 115 -2.41 -25.39 5.82
N PRO A 116 -2.10 -26.69 5.94
CA PRO A 116 -2.45 -27.44 7.12
C PRO A 116 -1.86 -26.72 8.34
N LYS A 117 -2.71 -26.45 9.34
CA LYS A 117 -2.31 -25.73 10.56
C LYS A 117 -1.11 -26.44 11.18
N GLU A 118 0.01 -25.74 11.34
CA GLU A 118 1.26 -26.32 11.87
C GLU A 118 1.11 -26.94 13.27
N ASN A 119 0.00 -26.69 13.97
CA ASN A 119 -0.30 -27.25 15.28
C ASN A 119 -0.63 -28.75 15.28
N ASP A 120 -0.83 -29.39 14.12
CA ASP A 120 -1.00 -30.85 14.02
C ASP A 120 0.33 -31.62 13.81
N ARG A 121 1.48 -30.97 14.04
CA ARG A 121 2.82 -31.59 13.89
C ARG A 121 3.28 -32.47 15.06
N SER A 122 2.41 -32.85 15.99
CA SER A 122 2.76 -33.78 17.08
C SER A 122 2.80 -35.26 16.66
N GLY A 123 2.47 -35.60 15.40
CA GLY A 123 2.63 -36.95 14.85
C GLY A 123 3.62 -36.96 13.68
N LEU A 124 4.74 -37.69 13.83
CA LEU A 124 5.69 -37.93 12.73
C LEU A 124 4.97 -38.48 11.49
N PRO A 125 5.12 -37.86 10.31
CA PRO A 125 4.60 -38.43 9.07
C PRO A 125 5.55 -39.51 8.55
N ASP A 126 4.95 -40.68 8.30
CA ASP A 126 5.52 -41.81 7.57
C ASP A 126 5.99 -41.36 6.16
N CYS A 127 7.20 -41.74 5.79
CA CYS A 127 7.95 -41.27 4.60
C CYS A 127 7.40 -41.84 3.27
N GLY A 128 6.14 -42.27 3.24
CA GLY A 128 5.53 -43.01 2.15
C GLY A 128 5.03 -42.14 1.01
N ASN A 129 5.95 -41.75 0.12
CA ASN A 129 5.76 -41.79 -1.33
C ASN A 129 4.45 -41.19 -1.90
N ARG A 130 4.08 -39.95 -1.52
CA ARG A 130 3.03 -39.18 -2.23
C ARG A 130 3.66 -38.29 -3.29
N CYS A 131 4.03 -38.94 -4.39
CA CYS A 131 4.37 -38.28 -5.64
C CYS A 131 3.08 -38.16 -6.48
N ASP A 132 2.78 -36.94 -6.92
CA ASP A 132 2.45 -36.63 -8.31
C ASP A 132 1.04 -36.24 -8.83
N GLU A 133 -0.08 -36.17 -8.09
CA GLU A 133 -1.37 -35.95 -8.80
C GLU A 133 -2.17 -34.65 -8.60
N ASP A 134 -1.82 -33.72 -7.69
CA ASP A 134 -2.56 -32.43 -7.57
C ASP A 134 -1.82 -31.22 -8.17
N ARG A 135 -1.25 -31.37 -9.38
CA ARG A 135 -0.55 -30.28 -10.11
C ARG A 135 -1.43 -29.35 -10.93
N HIS A 136 -2.77 -29.50 -10.88
CA HIS A 136 -3.65 -28.86 -11.87
C HIS A 136 -3.75 -27.33 -11.81
N ASP A 137 -3.30 -26.67 -10.73
CA ASP A 137 -3.43 -25.22 -10.61
C ASP A 137 -2.10 -24.44 -10.74
N GLY A 138 -1.10 -25.00 -11.42
CA GLY A 138 0.14 -24.28 -11.77
C GLY A 138 0.97 -23.78 -10.56
N GLY A 139 0.68 -24.28 -9.36
CA GLY A 139 1.27 -23.85 -8.09
C GLY A 139 0.73 -22.52 -7.55
N TYR A 140 -0.42 -22.04 -8.04
CA TYR A 140 -1.09 -20.87 -7.47
C TYR A 140 -1.64 -21.18 -6.08
N ARG A 141 -1.52 -20.22 -5.17
CA ARG A 141 -1.94 -20.38 -3.76
C ARG A 141 -3.04 -19.40 -3.38
N TYR A 142 -3.22 -18.33 -4.16
CA TYR A 142 -4.16 -17.27 -3.89
C TYR A 142 -4.95 -16.93 -5.14
N GLN A 143 -6.24 -16.67 -4.95
CA GLN A 143 -7.12 -16.06 -5.94
C GLN A 143 -7.59 -14.72 -5.41
N LEU A 144 -7.42 -13.68 -6.23
CA LEU A 144 -7.80 -12.31 -5.95
C LEU A 144 -8.96 -11.92 -6.87
N THR A 145 -9.93 -11.22 -6.32
CA THR A 145 -10.98 -10.52 -7.05
C THR A 145 -10.78 -9.02 -6.85
N LEU A 146 -10.43 -8.33 -7.93
CA LEU A 146 -10.21 -6.90 -7.98
C LEU A 146 -11.42 -6.24 -8.68
N GLN A 147 -11.71 -5.00 -8.32
CA GLN A 147 -12.68 -4.16 -9.02
C GLN A 147 -11.95 -3.01 -9.69
N ARG A 148 -12.29 -2.73 -10.95
CA ARG A 148 -11.87 -1.49 -11.60
C ARG A 148 -12.53 -0.31 -10.89
N CYS A 149 -11.72 0.56 -10.31
CA CYS A 149 -12.17 1.87 -9.88
C CYS A 149 -12.44 2.65 -11.17
N GLY A 150 -13.71 3.00 -11.42
CA GLY A 150 -14.06 3.85 -12.55
C GLY A 150 -13.14 5.06 -12.57
N THR A 151 -12.63 5.40 -13.77
CA THR A 151 -12.01 6.69 -14.02
C THR A 151 -13.10 7.71 -13.80
N GLY A 152 -13.27 8.16 -12.57
CA GLY A 152 -14.18 9.23 -12.25
C GLY A 152 -13.69 10.48 -12.95
N GLU A 153 -14.01 10.65 -14.23
CA GLU A 153 -14.69 11.85 -14.64
C GLU A 153 -15.91 11.93 -13.72
N ARG A 154 -15.67 12.47 -12.51
CA ARG A 154 -16.71 13.17 -11.79
C ARG A 154 -17.08 14.26 -12.78
N THR A 155 -18.10 14.01 -13.60
CA THR A 155 -18.94 15.08 -14.10
C THR A 155 -19.23 15.91 -12.86
N HIS A 156 -18.54 17.04 -12.79
CA HIS A 156 -18.75 18.02 -11.76
C HIS A 156 -20.15 18.51 -12.03
N VAL A 157 -21.16 17.82 -11.49
CA VAL A 157 -22.53 18.30 -11.47
C VAL A 157 -22.47 19.51 -10.56
N SER A 158 -22.15 20.65 -11.16
CA SER A 158 -22.31 21.96 -10.55
C SER A 158 -23.81 22.13 -10.32
N ASN A 159 -24.30 21.62 -9.19
CA ASN A 159 -25.50 22.16 -8.58
C ASN A 159 -25.09 23.50 -7.98
N ILE A 160 -24.95 24.51 -8.85
CA ILE A 160 -24.92 25.91 -8.47
C ILE A 160 -26.34 26.42 -8.71
N ASP A 161 -26.87 27.06 -7.67
CA ASP A 161 -28.15 27.77 -7.56
C ASP A 161 -29.40 26.93 -7.27
N GLU A 162 -29.55 26.52 -6.00
CA GLU A 162 -30.85 26.69 -5.33
C GLU A 162 -30.69 27.24 -3.92
N GLU A 163 -31.52 28.25 -3.67
CA GLU A 163 -31.59 29.17 -2.55
C GLU A 163 -31.79 28.47 -1.19
N ALA A 164 -31.03 28.91 -0.19
CA ALA A 164 -31.02 28.34 1.15
C ALA A 164 -32.38 28.50 1.86
N LYS A 165 -33.15 27.40 1.95
CA LYS A 165 -34.24 27.23 2.91
C LYS A 165 -33.75 26.33 4.06
N PRO A 166 -33.77 26.77 5.33
CA PRO A 166 -33.34 25.94 6.44
C PRO A 166 -34.37 24.83 6.71
N PRO A 167 -34.00 23.53 6.74
CA PRO A 167 -34.90 22.50 7.21
C PRO A 167 -34.76 22.32 8.73
N SER A 168 -35.83 22.69 9.44
CA SER A 168 -36.13 22.15 10.76
C SER A 168 -36.63 20.71 10.60
N GLY A 169 -36.02 19.74 11.28
CA GLY A 169 -36.61 18.40 11.36
C GLY A 169 -35.65 17.29 11.75
N ASP A 170 -35.88 16.72 12.94
CA ASP A 170 -35.36 15.44 13.40
C ASP A 170 -35.56 14.34 12.33
N GLY A 171 -34.46 13.76 11.86
CA GLY A 171 -34.46 12.79 10.78
C GLY A 171 -33.39 11.72 10.96
N ARG A 172 -33.80 10.62 11.60
CA ARG A 172 -33.13 9.32 11.71
C ARG A 172 -32.45 8.92 10.40
N LYS A 173 -31.12 8.82 10.38
CA LYS A 173 -30.35 8.39 9.19
C LYS A 173 -30.21 6.87 9.18
N ASP A 174 -31.07 6.22 8.41
CA ASP A 174 -30.84 4.86 7.91
C ASP A 174 -29.57 4.87 7.04
N GLN A 175 -28.58 4.06 7.43
CA GLN A 175 -27.41 3.77 6.61
C GLN A 175 -27.85 2.88 5.43
N GLY A 176 -28.23 3.50 4.33
CA GLY A 176 -28.42 2.84 3.05
C GLY A 176 -27.11 2.20 2.58
N SER A 177 -27.05 0.88 2.62
CA SER A 177 -25.99 0.06 2.04
C SER A 177 -26.05 0.18 0.51
N ALA A 178 -25.31 1.12 -0.06
CA ALA A 178 -25.13 1.32 -1.51
C ALA A 178 -24.23 0.23 -2.13
N ALA A 179 -24.60 -1.04 -1.95
CA ALA A 179 -23.85 -2.19 -2.48
C ALA A 179 -24.54 -2.89 -3.66
N GLU A 180 -25.74 -2.46 -4.05
CA GLU A 180 -26.51 -3.10 -5.12
C GLU A 180 -26.39 -2.32 -6.43
N GLY A 181 -25.56 -2.82 -7.35
CA GLY A 181 -25.48 -2.32 -8.72
C GLY A 181 -24.09 -2.27 -9.36
N ILE A 182 -23.04 -2.81 -8.75
CA ILE A 182 -21.75 -2.94 -9.45
C ILE A 182 -21.89 -4.08 -10.46
N GLU A 183 -21.89 -3.74 -11.74
CA GLU A 183 -21.95 -4.71 -12.84
C GLU A 183 -20.79 -5.72 -12.76
N ALA A 184 -21.09 -6.99 -13.04
CA ALA A 184 -20.09 -8.07 -13.00
C ALA A 184 -18.92 -7.86 -13.99
N SER A 185 -19.11 -7.01 -15.00
CA SER A 185 -18.13 -6.62 -16.03
C SER A 185 -16.89 -5.90 -15.47
N ASP A 186 -16.96 -5.28 -14.29
CA ASP A 186 -15.86 -4.52 -13.70
C ASP A 186 -14.91 -5.35 -12.82
N ARG A 187 -15.15 -6.65 -12.71
CA ARG A 187 -14.34 -7.55 -11.87
C ARG A 187 -13.18 -8.14 -12.67
N VAL A 188 -12.00 -8.13 -12.06
CA VAL A 188 -10.78 -8.75 -12.58
C VAL A 188 -10.35 -9.85 -11.62
N HIS A 189 -10.17 -11.06 -12.13
CA HIS A 189 -9.69 -12.19 -11.36
C HIS A 189 -8.21 -12.44 -11.63
N VAL A 190 -7.42 -12.58 -10.56
CA VAL A 190 -5.97 -12.80 -10.64
C VAL A 190 -5.61 -13.99 -9.75
N ARG A 191 -4.74 -14.87 -10.24
CA ARG A 191 -4.14 -15.93 -9.41
C ARG A 191 -2.69 -15.58 -9.10
N ALA A 192 -2.26 -15.87 -7.89
CA ALA A 192 -0.92 -15.58 -7.42
C ALA A 192 -0.31 -16.76 -6.65
N LYS A 193 0.99 -16.98 -6.85
CA LYS A 193 1.77 -17.97 -6.08
C LYS A 193 2.14 -17.41 -4.70
N TRP A 194 2.41 -16.11 -4.66
CA TRP A 194 2.78 -15.35 -3.47
C TRP A 194 1.98 -14.07 -3.43
N LEU A 195 1.61 -13.64 -2.22
CA LEU A 195 0.81 -12.44 -1.99
C LEU A 195 1.46 -11.61 -0.90
N VAL A 196 1.65 -10.32 -1.18
CA VAL A 196 2.10 -9.31 -0.22
C VAL A 196 0.99 -8.30 -0.03
N GLY A 197 0.49 -8.19 1.20
CA GLY A 197 -0.54 -7.20 1.57
C GLY A 197 0.11 -5.88 2.00
N ALA A 198 0.19 -4.92 1.07
CA ALA A 198 0.70 -3.57 1.32
C ALA A 198 -0.42 -2.49 1.25
N ASP A 199 -1.66 -2.87 1.55
CA ASP A 199 -2.88 -2.05 1.42
C ASP A 199 -3.24 -1.24 2.70
N GLY A 200 -2.22 -0.97 3.54
CA GLY A 200 -2.30 -0.03 4.65
C GLY A 200 -3.05 -0.51 5.89
N TYR A 201 -3.45 0.45 6.74
CA TYR A 201 -4.06 0.18 8.05
C TYR A 201 -5.32 -0.69 7.95
N TYR A 202 -6.15 -0.46 6.93
CA TYR A 202 -7.40 -1.20 6.69
C TYR A 202 -7.22 -2.44 5.79
N SER A 203 -6.01 -3.01 5.77
CA SER A 203 -5.63 -4.13 4.91
C SER A 203 -6.72 -5.22 4.82
N ARG A 204 -7.20 -5.46 3.59
CA ARG A 204 -8.10 -6.55 3.24
C ARG A 204 -7.35 -7.87 3.20
N VAL A 205 -6.13 -7.87 2.66
CA VAL A 205 -5.27 -9.06 2.64
C VAL A 205 -5.08 -9.61 4.05
N ARG A 206 -4.74 -8.74 5.01
CA ARG A 206 -4.59 -9.14 6.42
C ARG A 206 -5.87 -9.73 6.99
N ARG A 207 -7.03 -9.11 6.73
CA ARG A 207 -8.32 -9.56 7.26
C ARG A 207 -8.83 -10.86 6.64
N GLN A 208 -8.56 -11.11 5.36
CA GLN A 208 -9.10 -12.24 4.61
C GLN A 208 -8.16 -13.46 4.63
N VAL A 209 -6.85 -13.24 4.58
CA VAL A 209 -5.84 -14.31 4.47
C VAL A 209 -5.00 -14.46 5.73
N GLY A 210 -4.72 -13.36 6.44
CA GLY A 210 -3.79 -13.35 7.58
C GLY A 210 -4.30 -14.04 8.85
N GLY A 211 -5.50 -14.63 8.83
CA GLY A 211 -6.18 -15.10 10.03
C GLY A 211 -6.60 -13.94 10.94
N ARG A 212 -7.58 -14.15 11.82
CA ARG A 212 -7.88 -13.18 12.89
C ARG A 212 -6.76 -13.24 13.92
N HIS A 213 -5.62 -12.60 13.64
CA HIS A 213 -4.66 -12.31 14.69
C HIS A 213 -5.23 -11.17 15.53
N GLU A 214 -5.86 -11.55 16.64
CA GLU A 214 -6.09 -10.66 17.76
C GLU A 214 -4.74 -10.12 18.23
N GLY A 215 -4.39 -8.90 17.84
CA GLY A 215 -3.37 -8.10 18.54
C GLY A 215 -1.95 -8.05 18.00
N THR A 216 -1.59 -8.56 16.81
CA THR A 216 -0.21 -8.39 16.30
C THR A 216 -0.13 -8.16 14.79
N THR A 217 0.50 -7.04 14.41
CA THR A 217 0.75 -6.63 13.02
C THR A 217 1.82 -7.53 12.40
N ALA A 218 1.42 -8.52 11.59
CA ALA A 218 2.36 -9.32 10.81
C ALA A 218 2.84 -8.53 9.57
N VAL A 219 4.16 -8.39 9.41
CA VAL A 219 4.80 -7.91 8.19
C VAL A 219 5.13 -9.13 7.33
N VAL A 220 4.46 -9.28 6.18
CA VAL A 220 4.73 -10.35 5.21
C VAL A 220 5.49 -9.74 4.03
N SER A 221 6.73 -10.18 3.79
CA SER A 221 7.54 -9.77 2.63
C SER A 221 7.89 -10.99 1.79
N ALA A 222 7.71 -10.93 0.46
CA ALA A 222 8.18 -11.94 -0.48
C ALA A 222 8.31 -11.39 -1.92
N ALA A 223 9.42 -11.74 -2.57
CA ALA A 223 9.74 -11.41 -3.96
C ALA A 223 9.12 -12.43 -4.94
N ALA A 224 8.66 -11.97 -6.11
CA ALA A 224 8.05 -12.82 -7.13
C ALA A 224 8.77 -12.74 -8.48
N ALA A 225 9.44 -13.84 -8.86
CA ALA A 225 9.98 -14.06 -10.20
C ALA A 225 8.86 -14.28 -11.23
N ILE A 226 9.00 -13.68 -12.42
CA ILE A 226 8.15 -13.94 -13.59
C ILE A 226 8.95 -14.82 -14.54
N THR A 227 8.40 -15.97 -14.93
CA THR A 227 8.89 -16.75 -16.06
C THR A 227 8.31 -16.15 -17.34
N PRO A 228 9.12 -15.77 -18.35
CA PRO A 228 8.57 -15.30 -19.62
C PRO A 228 7.86 -16.47 -20.32
N GLY A 229 6.63 -16.22 -20.79
CA GLY A 229 5.89 -17.18 -21.59
C GLY A 229 6.62 -17.42 -22.92
N GLY A 230 6.92 -18.68 -23.20
CA GLY A 230 7.52 -19.10 -24.47
C GLY A 230 6.60 -18.78 -25.64
N GLY A 231 7.04 -17.88 -26.51
CA GLY A 231 6.55 -17.75 -27.87
C GLY A 231 7.17 -18.84 -28.73
N ARG A 232 6.32 -19.57 -29.45
CA ARG A 232 6.70 -20.54 -30.48
C ARG A 232 7.39 -19.87 -31.66
#